data_AF-A0A0F7JR41-F1
#
_entry.id   AF-A0A0F7JR41-F1
#
_cell.length_a   1.000
_cell.length_b   1.000
_cell.length_c   1.000
_cell.angle_alpha   90.00
_cell.angle_beta   90.00
_cell.angle_gamma   90.00
#
_symmetry.space_group_name_H-M   'P 1'
#
loop_
_entity.id
_entity.type
_entity.pdbx_description
1 polymer ?
#
loop_
_entity_poly.entity_id
_entity_poly.type
_entity_poly.pdbx_seq_one_letter_code
_entity_poly.pdbx_strand_id
1 'polypeptide(L)'
;MVQTALTVLLGALRALLDLALPTALVLAVLALALGGLALIDRDRARRALHGLGTRAPQLGGWALAALLLGGALVTLNVSRRAVDARIAAQQNARYANAADPDGGQTVQVAPSAALLESRTYTRSLLLPSDVATSIRVDNSLDSLLPYLGSPGDTVQDLRENFTRTPEGLRYTREVVMQSQRPLDFDRGVVRADLRFVEPAGGRGTYYTAAFQASYRFRNPLSTPATLRFAFPLPGGSGTLSGFTLTVNGQALSASDLLSGSVWEGQVPAGGSVDVQVAYAHQGSRAWSYQLSRREAIRDLDVTVTADRPAKFQRYSLFPTSQTRPTLGGPATLRWQLKNAVTAQDVAVVFTQGSVRETLTKVHLAQGLAVVLASLLIPLWAVTRRTPLSPLTLGGALLGLALGFTLGGVLTAYLPLLPAEVLGSLLGAVLAWVILGGPRQARTPLLPLLACAALPLAFLTGGHAGLILTVLAATLLLLLLPRARWLAPATA
;
A
#
# COMPACT_ATOMS: atom_id res chain seq x y z
N MET A 1 0.13 12.15 -20.98
CA MET A 1 0.94 10.97 -21.38
C MET A 1 1.59 11.15 -22.75
N VAL A 2 0.82 11.38 -23.82
CA VAL A 2 1.35 11.52 -25.19
C VAL A 2 2.43 12.61 -25.29
N GLN A 3 2.19 13.78 -24.71
CA GLN A 3 3.15 14.89 -24.73
C GLN A 3 4.46 14.57 -23.98
N THR A 4 4.40 13.85 -22.85
CA THR A 4 5.60 13.41 -22.11
C THR A 4 6.38 12.37 -22.90
N ALA A 5 5.70 11.39 -23.49
CA ALA A 5 6.37 10.41 -24.35
C ALA A 5 7.04 11.08 -25.56
N LEU A 6 6.35 12.02 -26.21
CA LEU A 6 6.87 12.78 -27.35
C LEU A 6 8.08 13.63 -26.98
N THR A 7 8.02 14.36 -25.86
CA THR A 7 9.15 15.20 -25.40
C THR A 7 10.38 14.37 -25.03
N VAL A 8 10.19 13.21 -24.39
CA VAL A 8 11.32 12.31 -24.09
C VAL A 8 11.88 11.70 -25.38
N LEU A 9 11.03 11.28 -26.32
CA LEU A 9 11.47 10.76 -27.61
C LEU A 9 12.26 11.81 -28.40
N LEU A 10 11.74 13.03 -28.51
CA LEU A 10 12.42 14.13 -29.17
C LEU A 10 13.74 14.47 -28.48
N GLY A 11 13.78 14.45 -27.14
CA GLY A 11 15.02 14.65 -26.39
C GLY A 11 16.06 13.56 -26.65
N ALA A 12 15.63 12.30 -26.75
CA ALA A 12 16.51 11.18 -27.08
C ALA A 12 17.01 11.24 -28.53
N LEU A 13 16.13 11.59 -29.48
CA LEU A 13 16.50 11.82 -30.88
C LEU A 13 17.49 12.97 -31.01
N ARG A 14 17.30 14.05 -30.24
CA ARG A 14 18.23 15.17 -30.19
C ARG A 14 19.58 14.77 -29.62
N ALA A 15 19.61 14.02 -28.51
CA ALA A 15 20.86 13.49 -27.96
C ALA A 15 21.60 12.58 -28.95
N LEU A 16 20.87 11.75 -29.71
CA LEU A 16 21.45 10.94 -30.78
C LEU A 16 21.99 11.81 -31.93
N LEU A 17 21.29 12.88 -32.30
CA LEU A 17 21.76 13.85 -33.28
C LEU A 17 23.01 14.60 -32.80
N ASP A 18 23.06 14.96 -31.51
CA ASP A 18 24.22 15.62 -30.89
C ASP A 18 25.45 14.69 -30.86
N LEU A 19 25.24 13.37 -30.82
CA LEU A 19 26.27 12.34 -31.00
C LEU A 19 26.69 12.15 -32.47
N ALA A 20 25.86 12.54 -33.44
CA ALA A 20 26.18 12.43 -34.86
C ALA A 20 27.32 13.39 -35.27
N LEU A 21 27.40 14.57 -34.67
CA LEU A 21 28.47 15.54 -34.94
C LEU A 21 29.88 15.05 -34.53
N PRO A 22 30.14 14.61 -33.27
CA PRO A 22 31.46 14.10 -32.90
C PRO A 22 31.82 12.81 -33.64
N THR A 23 30.84 11.95 -33.93
CA THR A 23 31.10 10.74 -34.74
C THR A 23 31.45 11.08 -36.19
N ALA A 24 30.75 12.05 -36.81
CA ALA A 24 31.11 12.56 -38.13
C ALA A 24 32.52 13.20 -38.14
N LEU A 25 32.89 13.94 -37.09
CA LEU A 25 34.24 14.50 -36.94
C LEU A 25 35.31 13.41 -36.83
N VAL A 26 35.08 12.37 -36.01
CA VAL A 26 36.01 11.24 -35.90
C VAL A 26 36.16 10.51 -37.24
N LEU A 27 35.06 10.30 -37.97
CA LEU A 27 35.08 9.72 -39.31
C LEU A 27 35.81 10.60 -40.32
N ALA A 28 35.63 11.92 -40.26
CA ALA A 28 36.33 12.88 -41.11
C ALA A 28 37.85 12.88 -40.84
N VAL A 29 38.27 12.84 -39.57
CA VAL A 29 39.68 12.73 -39.18
C VAL A 29 40.28 11.41 -39.67
N LEU A 30 39.56 10.30 -39.52
CA LEU A 30 39.99 9.00 -40.05
C LEU A 30 40.12 9.01 -41.57
N ALA A 31 39.17 9.63 -42.28
CA ALA A 31 39.21 9.77 -43.73
C ALA A 31 40.40 10.64 -44.18
N LEU A 32 40.67 11.75 -43.48
CA LEU A 32 41.83 12.61 -43.74
C LEU A 32 43.15 11.89 -43.46
N ALA A 33 43.24 11.11 -42.37
CA ALA A 33 44.42 10.31 -42.06
C ALA A 33 44.67 9.24 -43.13
N LEU A 34 43.63 8.57 -43.62
CA LEU A 34 43.71 7.64 -44.74
C LEU A 34 44.10 8.34 -46.05
N GLY A 35 43.59 9.54 -46.30
CA GLY A 35 43.97 10.38 -47.44
C GLY A 35 45.45 10.79 -47.39
N GLY A 36 45.94 11.22 -46.23
CA GLY A 36 47.34 11.53 -45.99
C GLY A 36 48.24 10.30 -46.16
N LEU A 37 47.82 9.15 -45.66
CA LEU A 37 48.53 7.88 -45.87
C LEU A 37 48.59 7.53 -47.36
N ALA A 38 47.51 7.75 -48.12
CA ALA A 38 47.46 7.50 -49.56
C ALA A 38 48.36 8.44 -50.37
N LEU A 39 48.63 9.65 -49.88
CA LEU A 39 49.60 10.58 -50.47
C LEU A 39 51.05 10.15 -50.22
N ILE A 40 51.34 9.55 -49.04
CA ILE A 40 52.70 9.12 -48.66
C ILE A 40 53.04 7.73 -49.21
N ASP A 41 52.14 6.75 -49.09
CA ASP A 41 52.35 5.35 -49.50
C ASP A 41 51.03 4.75 -50.00
N ARG A 42 50.83 4.84 -51.33
CA ARG A 42 49.63 4.34 -52.02
C ARG A 42 49.38 2.85 -51.80
N ASP A 43 50.44 2.04 -51.65
CA ASP A 43 50.31 0.59 -51.49
C ASP A 43 49.94 0.19 -50.06
N ARG A 44 50.41 0.92 -49.04
CA ARG A 44 49.89 0.78 -47.67
C ARG A 44 48.45 1.22 -47.57
N ALA A 45 48.07 2.32 -48.21
CA ALA A 45 46.69 2.80 -48.20
C ALA A 45 45.72 1.83 -48.90
N ARG A 46 46.09 1.26 -50.05
CA ARG A 46 45.29 0.22 -50.73
C ARG A 46 45.14 -1.04 -49.91
N ARG A 47 46.22 -1.50 -49.26
CA ARG A 47 46.16 -2.65 -48.32
C ARG A 47 45.26 -2.37 -47.12
N ALA A 48 45.36 -1.17 -46.55
CA ALA A 48 44.49 -0.74 -45.45
C ALA A 48 43.01 -0.68 -45.88
N LEU A 49 42.72 -0.08 -47.04
CA LEU A 49 41.37 0.00 -47.62
C LEU A 49 40.79 -1.37 -47.98
N HIS A 50 41.58 -2.30 -48.52
CA HIS A 50 41.13 -3.66 -48.82
C HIS A 50 40.89 -4.48 -47.55
N GLY A 51 41.77 -4.34 -46.55
CA GLY A 51 41.56 -4.90 -45.21
C GLY A 51 40.33 -4.32 -44.50
N LEU A 52 40.06 -3.03 -44.70
CA LEU A 52 38.83 -2.39 -44.24
C LEU A 52 37.62 -2.90 -45.01
N GLY A 53 37.66 -3.04 -46.34
CA GLY A 53 36.55 -3.53 -47.16
C GLY A 53 36.13 -4.96 -46.82
N THR A 54 37.09 -5.83 -46.49
CA THR A 54 36.80 -7.21 -46.06
C THR A 54 36.22 -7.29 -44.64
N ARG A 55 36.61 -6.36 -43.74
CA ARG A 55 36.08 -6.27 -42.37
C ARG A 55 34.87 -5.35 -42.22
N ALA A 56 34.61 -4.47 -43.18
CA ALA A 56 33.54 -3.49 -43.20
C ALA A 56 32.15 -4.10 -43.01
N PRO A 57 31.75 -5.22 -43.65
CA PRO A 57 30.44 -5.81 -43.40
C PRO A 57 30.30 -6.35 -41.97
N GLN A 58 31.39 -6.87 -41.38
CA GLN A 58 31.38 -7.34 -39.98
C GLN A 58 31.30 -6.17 -39.01
N LEU A 59 32.14 -5.14 -39.21
CA LEU A 59 32.13 -3.92 -38.40
C LEU A 59 30.79 -3.17 -38.51
N GLY A 60 30.22 -3.09 -39.72
CA GLY A 60 28.91 -2.51 -39.97
C GLY A 60 27.78 -3.29 -39.30
N GLY A 61 27.85 -4.63 -39.29
CA GLY A 61 26.90 -5.47 -38.56
C GLY A 61 26.93 -5.23 -37.06
N TRP A 62 28.12 -5.14 -36.45
CA TRP A 62 28.27 -4.84 -35.02
C TRP A 62 27.89 -3.40 -34.68
N ALA A 63 28.20 -2.44 -35.55
CA ALA A 63 27.74 -1.06 -35.39
C ALA A 63 26.20 -0.98 -35.42
N LEU A 64 25.55 -1.70 -36.33
CA LEU A 64 24.09 -1.75 -36.38
C LEU A 64 23.50 -2.45 -35.14
N ALA A 65 24.14 -3.53 -34.67
CA ALA A 65 23.73 -4.21 -33.42
C ALA A 65 23.82 -3.27 -32.21
N ALA A 66 24.89 -2.48 -32.11
CA ALA A 66 25.06 -1.48 -31.07
C ALA A 66 24.01 -0.35 -31.17
N LEU A 67 23.66 0.06 -32.39
CA LEU A 67 22.62 1.05 -32.64
C LEU A 67 21.23 0.50 -32.23
N LEU A 68 20.94 -0.77 -32.52
CA LEU A 68 19.71 -1.44 -32.08
C LEU A 68 19.66 -1.59 -30.55
N LEU A 69 20.78 -1.89 -29.89
CA LEU A 69 20.87 -1.87 -28.43
C LEU A 69 20.60 -0.46 -27.88
N GLY A 70 21.20 0.58 -28.46
CA GLY A 70 20.94 1.97 -28.08
C GLY A 70 19.45 2.34 -28.24
N GLY A 71 18.85 1.96 -29.37
CA GLY A 71 17.42 2.14 -29.63
C GLY A 71 16.53 1.38 -28.63
N ALA A 72 16.89 0.15 -28.29
CA ALA A 72 16.20 -0.64 -27.26
C ALA A 72 16.23 0.06 -25.89
N LEU A 73 17.40 0.57 -25.46
CA LEU A 73 17.55 1.29 -24.19
C LEU A 73 16.78 2.62 -24.18
N VAL A 74 16.79 3.37 -25.28
CA VAL A 74 15.99 4.59 -25.43
C VAL A 74 14.50 4.28 -25.32
N THR A 75 14.04 3.23 -25.99
CA THR A 75 12.63 2.80 -26.00
C THR A 75 12.16 2.43 -24.59
N LEU A 76 12.99 1.71 -23.83
CA LEU A 76 12.72 1.39 -22.42
C LEU A 76 12.68 2.64 -21.53
N ASN A 77 13.60 3.59 -21.73
CA ASN A 77 13.62 4.84 -20.96
C ASN A 77 12.39 5.72 -21.25
N VAL A 78 11.96 5.79 -22.51
CA VAL A 78 10.71 6.47 -22.91
C VAL A 78 9.51 5.80 -22.24
N SER A 79 9.41 4.48 -22.31
CA SER A 79 8.35 3.71 -21.66
C SER A 79 8.30 3.96 -20.16
N ARG A 80 9.45 3.86 -19.48
CA ARG A 80 9.57 4.13 -18.05
C ARG A 80 9.05 5.51 -17.69
N ARG A 81 9.52 6.56 -18.36
CA ARG A 81 9.09 7.94 -18.09
C ARG A 81 7.60 8.14 -18.37
N ALA A 82 7.07 7.50 -19.41
CA ALA A 82 5.64 7.54 -19.72
C ALA A 82 4.79 6.88 -18.62
N VAL A 83 5.21 5.73 -18.11
CA VAL A 83 4.53 5.04 -16.99
C VAL A 83 4.65 5.85 -15.70
N ASP A 84 5.83 6.39 -15.37
CA ASP A 84 6.05 7.23 -14.20
C ASP A 84 5.15 8.47 -14.24
N ALA A 85 5.06 9.14 -15.39
CA ALA A 85 4.19 10.29 -15.60
C ALA A 85 2.70 9.93 -15.48
N ARG A 86 2.29 8.74 -15.97
CA ARG A 86 0.92 8.24 -15.81
C ARG A 86 0.57 8.05 -14.34
N ILE A 87 1.42 7.35 -13.60
CA ILE A 87 1.19 7.05 -12.18
C ILE A 87 1.13 8.35 -11.38
N ALA A 88 2.06 9.28 -11.64
CA ALA A 88 2.04 10.59 -11.01
C ALA A 88 0.75 11.37 -11.32
N ALA A 89 0.27 11.33 -12.57
CA ALA A 89 -0.98 11.97 -12.95
C ALA A 89 -2.19 11.32 -12.25
N GLN A 90 -2.22 9.99 -12.15
CA GLN A 90 -3.30 9.26 -11.47
C GLN A 90 -3.31 9.50 -9.96
N GLN A 91 -2.15 9.57 -9.31
CA GLN A 91 -2.03 9.86 -7.88
C GLN A 91 -2.49 11.29 -7.52
N ASN A 92 -2.38 12.22 -8.46
CA ASN A 92 -2.76 13.63 -8.27
C ASN A 92 -4.14 13.97 -8.88
N ALA A 93 -4.81 13.02 -9.52
CA ALA A 93 -6.09 13.27 -10.18
C ALA A 93 -7.20 13.39 -9.13
N ARG A 94 -7.91 14.53 -9.12
CA ARG A 94 -9.09 14.73 -8.27
C ARG A 94 -10.33 13.95 -8.72
N TYR A 95 -10.34 13.49 -9.97
CA TYR A 95 -11.47 12.77 -10.57
C TYR A 95 -10.97 11.46 -11.17
N ALA A 96 -11.69 10.38 -10.87
CA ALA A 96 -11.28 9.03 -11.20
C ALA A 96 -12.46 8.14 -11.56
N ASN A 97 -12.32 7.35 -12.62
CA ASN A 97 -13.35 6.42 -13.10
C ASN A 97 -13.40 5.09 -12.31
N ALA A 98 -12.74 5.02 -11.16
CA ALA A 98 -12.77 3.87 -10.27
C ALA A 98 -12.58 4.37 -8.83
N ALA A 99 -13.00 3.57 -7.85
CA ALA A 99 -12.95 3.92 -6.43
C ALA A 99 -11.57 4.47 -6.04
N ASP A 100 -11.56 5.64 -5.43
CA ASP A 100 -10.36 6.17 -4.81
C ASP A 100 -10.17 5.43 -3.48
N PRO A 101 -9.02 4.78 -3.24
CA PRO A 101 -8.70 4.14 -1.96
C PRO A 101 -8.61 5.10 -0.76
N ASP A 102 -9.15 6.32 -0.86
CA ASP A 102 -9.15 7.38 0.16
C ASP A 102 -9.88 7.02 1.48
N GLY A 103 -10.35 5.79 1.64
CA GLY A 103 -10.49 5.22 2.98
C GLY A 103 -9.11 5.25 3.63
N GLY A 104 -8.84 6.22 4.50
CA GLY A 104 -7.60 6.35 5.22
C GLY A 104 -7.32 5.16 6.14
N GLN A 105 -6.52 5.41 7.18
CA GLN A 105 -6.34 4.41 8.22
C GLN A 105 -7.69 4.20 8.93
N THR A 106 -8.22 2.98 8.89
CA THR A 106 -9.46 2.71 9.64
C THR A 106 -9.14 2.60 11.12
N VAL A 107 -9.83 3.40 11.92
CA VAL A 107 -9.75 3.38 13.38
C VAL A 107 -11.12 3.02 13.94
N GLN A 108 -11.24 1.80 14.47
CA GLN A 108 -12.39 1.41 15.28
C GLN A 108 -12.08 1.68 16.74
N VAL A 109 -12.84 2.55 17.40
CA VAL A 109 -12.73 2.77 18.85
C VAL A 109 -13.55 1.71 19.58
N ALA A 110 -13.07 1.21 20.71
CA ALA A 110 -13.84 0.30 21.55
C ALA A 110 -15.17 0.96 21.99
N PRO A 111 -16.28 0.21 22.10
CA PRO A 111 -17.51 0.76 22.63
C PRO A 111 -17.38 1.09 24.12
N SER A 112 -18.33 1.85 24.64
CA SER A 112 -18.46 2.10 26.07
C SER A 112 -19.81 1.59 26.58
N ALA A 113 -19.82 0.95 27.74
CA ALA A 113 -21.04 0.66 28.49
C ALA A 113 -21.10 1.53 29.75
N ALA A 114 -22.28 1.99 30.11
CA ALA A 114 -22.49 2.80 31.31
C ALA A 114 -23.84 2.51 31.97
N LEU A 115 -23.88 2.62 33.29
CA LEU A 115 -25.09 2.73 34.07
C LEU A 115 -25.56 4.19 34.08
N LEU A 116 -26.84 4.42 33.77
CA LEU A 116 -27.44 5.74 33.84
C LEU A 116 -27.99 5.97 35.25
N GLU A 117 -27.46 6.96 35.95
CA GLU A 117 -27.86 7.33 37.30
C GLU A 117 -28.35 8.79 37.31
N SER A 118 -29.57 9.04 37.78
CA SER A 118 -30.00 10.40 38.10
C SER A 118 -29.36 10.84 39.40
N ARG A 119 -28.54 11.91 39.35
CA ARG A 119 -27.90 12.50 40.51
C ARG A 119 -28.37 13.93 40.70
N THR A 120 -28.78 14.24 41.92
CA THR A 120 -29.18 15.58 42.31
C THR A 120 -27.97 16.34 42.84
N TYR A 121 -27.62 17.43 42.19
CA TYR A 121 -26.56 18.33 42.59
C TYR A 121 -27.17 19.61 43.16
N THR A 122 -26.88 19.90 44.42
CA THR A 122 -27.33 21.13 45.08
C THR A 122 -26.15 22.07 45.25
N ARG A 123 -26.23 23.25 44.65
CA ARG A 123 -25.27 24.34 44.88
C ARG A 123 -26.01 25.48 45.57
N SER A 124 -25.49 25.91 46.71
CA SER A 124 -25.98 27.12 47.38
C SER A 124 -24.94 28.23 47.29
N LEU A 125 -25.42 29.45 47.09
CA LEU A 125 -24.62 30.66 47.07
C LEU A 125 -25.29 31.66 48.03
N LEU A 126 -24.53 32.15 48.99
CA LEU A 126 -24.97 33.21 49.89
C LEU A 126 -24.54 34.55 49.27
N LEU A 127 -25.51 35.39 48.94
CA LEU A 127 -25.25 36.78 48.60
C LEU A 127 -25.30 37.62 49.88
N PRO A 128 -24.20 38.29 50.27
CA PRO A 128 -24.19 39.26 51.36
C PRO A 128 -25.28 40.33 51.20
N SER A 129 -25.78 40.84 52.32
CA SER A 129 -26.95 41.73 52.36
C SER A 129 -26.74 43.09 51.66
N ASP A 130 -25.52 43.60 51.66
CA ASP A 130 -25.06 44.80 50.93
C ASP A 130 -25.12 44.59 49.41
N VAL A 131 -24.74 43.42 48.92
CA VAL A 131 -24.84 43.05 47.51
C VAL A 131 -26.31 42.84 47.11
N ALA A 132 -27.08 42.11 47.92
CA ALA A 132 -28.49 41.82 47.64
C ALA A 132 -29.37 43.09 47.56
N THR A 133 -29.07 44.12 48.37
CA THR A 133 -29.77 45.41 48.34
C THR A 133 -29.37 46.27 47.14
N SER A 134 -28.11 46.19 46.69
CA SER A 134 -27.63 46.94 45.51
C SER A 134 -28.28 46.49 44.18
N ILE A 135 -28.68 45.23 44.08
CA ILE A 135 -29.20 44.64 42.84
C ILE A 135 -30.69 44.99 42.58
N ARG A 136 -31.37 45.69 43.52
CA ARG A 136 -32.81 46.05 43.40
C ARG A 136 -33.65 44.92 42.81
N VAL A 137 -33.54 43.75 43.45
CA VAL A 137 -34.38 42.61 43.10
C VAL A 137 -35.80 42.91 43.58
N ASP A 138 -36.59 43.58 42.75
CA ASP A 138 -37.97 43.96 43.01
C ASP A 138 -38.88 42.73 42.91
N ASN A 139 -38.83 41.85 43.91
CA ASN A 139 -39.67 40.66 44.11
C ASN A 139 -39.77 39.65 42.93
N SER A 140 -39.14 39.92 41.79
CA SER A 140 -38.97 39.03 40.65
C SER A 140 -37.46 38.98 40.34
N LEU A 141 -36.92 37.77 40.43
CA LEU A 141 -35.50 37.44 40.28
C LEU A 141 -35.16 37.08 38.82
N ASP A 142 -36.08 37.36 37.90
CA ASP A 142 -35.95 37.05 36.46
C ASP A 142 -34.73 37.71 35.82
N SER A 143 -34.26 38.82 36.40
CA SER A 143 -33.07 39.56 35.95
C SER A 143 -31.75 38.82 36.12
N LEU A 144 -31.70 37.78 36.98
CA LEU A 144 -30.49 37.00 37.22
C LEU A 144 -30.39 35.73 36.35
N LEU A 145 -31.51 35.28 35.77
CA LEU A 145 -31.59 34.09 34.92
C LEU A 145 -30.66 34.10 33.69
N PRO A 146 -30.46 35.23 32.98
CA PRO A 146 -29.57 35.27 31.82
C PRO A 146 -28.10 34.95 32.15
N TYR A 147 -27.69 35.17 33.40
CA TYR A 147 -26.32 34.96 33.86
C TYR A 147 -26.07 33.53 34.37
N LEU A 148 -27.14 32.73 34.54
CA LEU A 148 -27.07 31.39 35.12
C LEU A 148 -26.95 30.27 34.06
N GLY A 149 -26.97 30.64 32.77
CA GLY A 149 -26.76 29.77 31.62
C GLY A 149 -27.91 28.79 31.34
N SER A 150 -28.10 28.43 30.07
CA SER A 150 -29.05 27.37 29.71
C SER A 150 -28.55 26.03 30.27
N PRO A 151 -29.43 25.19 30.86
CA PRO A 151 -29.08 23.82 31.14
C PRO A 151 -28.68 23.10 29.84
N GLY A 152 -27.62 22.28 29.90
CA GLY A 152 -27.23 21.42 28.78
C GLY A 152 -28.07 20.15 28.71
N ASP A 153 -27.90 19.35 27.65
CA ASP A 153 -28.71 18.17 27.30
C ASP A 153 -28.76 17.03 28.36
N THR A 154 -28.01 17.15 29.45
CA THR A 154 -27.94 16.14 30.54
C THR A 154 -28.76 16.53 31.78
N VAL A 155 -29.38 17.71 31.78
CA VAL A 155 -30.21 18.19 32.89
C VAL A 155 -31.63 17.67 32.72
N GLN A 156 -32.11 16.90 33.70
CA GLN A 156 -33.46 16.32 33.72
C GLN A 156 -34.46 17.23 34.44
N ASP A 157 -34.04 17.82 35.57
CA ASP A 157 -34.85 18.77 36.35
C ASP A 157 -33.92 19.87 36.88
N LEU A 158 -34.41 21.11 36.87
CA LEU A 158 -33.71 22.27 37.41
C LEU A 158 -34.67 23.02 38.32
N ARG A 159 -34.36 23.05 39.62
CA ARG A 159 -35.11 23.81 40.61
C ARG A 159 -34.24 24.90 41.18
N GLU A 160 -34.81 26.09 41.26
CA GLU A 160 -34.15 27.26 41.80
C GLU A 160 -34.97 27.80 42.96
N ASN A 161 -34.31 28.07 44.08
CA ASN A 161 -34.95 28.58 45.28
C ASN A 161 -34.13 29.71 45.88
N PHE A 162 -34.82 30.72 46.41
CA PHE A 162 -34.21 31.87 47.05
C PHE A 162 -34.83 32.04 48.44
N THR A 163 -33.99 32.07 49.46
CA THR A 163 -34.41 32.22 50.86
C THR A 163 -33.67 33.39 51.49
N ARG A 164 -34.40 34.32 52.10
CA ARG A 164 -33.78 35.41 52.87
C ARG A 164 -33.35 34.85 54.22
N THR A 165 -32.09 35.03 54.58
CA THR A 165 -31.52 34.70 55.88
C THR A 165 -31.03 35.99 56.56
N PRO A 166 -30.80 35.99 57.90
CA PRO A 166 -30.25 37.17 58.60
C PRO A 166 -28.90 37.64 58.03
N GLU A 167 -28.16 36.74 57.41
CA GLU A 167 -26.82 36.95 56.84
C GLU A 167 -26.85 37.43 55.37
N GLY A 168 -28.00 37.36 54.68
CA GLY A 168 -28.12 37.74 53.27
C GLY A 168 -29.21 36.99 52.49
N LEU A 169 -29.08 36.95 51.17
CA LEU A 169 -29.97 36.18 50.29
C LEU A 169 -29.28 34.86 49.92
N ARG A 170 -29.83 33.72 50.36
CA ARG A 170 -29.34 32.40 49.97
C ARG A 170 -30.06 31.95 48.69
N TYR A 171 -29.30 31.86 47.61
CA TYR A 171 -29.71 31.19 46.37
C TYR A 171 -29.32 29.71 46.45
N THR A 172 -30.25 28.83 46.14
CA THR A 172 -30.01 27.38 46.03
C THR A 172 -30.46 26.92 44.65
N ARG A 173 -29.53 26.33 43.90
CA ARG A 173 -29.79 25.67 42.62
C ARG A 173 -29.69 24.16 42.82
N GLU A 174 -30.76 23.46 42.56
CA GLU A 174 -30.82 22.00 42.57
C GLU A 174 -30.98 21.52 41.13
N VAL A 175 -30.03 20.70 40.67
CA VAL A 175 -30.01 20.18 39.31
C VAL A 175 -30.02 18.66 39.39
N VAL A 176 -31.08 18.04 38.89
CA VAL A 176 -31.11 16.60 38.65
C VAL A 176 -30.46 16.36 37.29
N MET A 177 -29.28 15.75 37.30
CA MET A 177 -28.52 15.44 36.09
C MET A 177 -28.48 13.95 35.85
N GLN A 178 -28.57 13.55 34.59
CA GLN A 178 -28.28 12.19 34.18
C GLN A 178 -26.76 11.99 34.14
N SER A 179 -26.25 11.32 35.16
CA SER A 179 -24.85 10.94 35.26
C SER A 179 -24.63 9.54 34.69
N GLN A 180 -23.40 9.27 34.26
CA GLN A 180 -23.00 7.99 33.69
C GLN A 180 -21.89 7.41 34.52
N ARG A 181 -22.11 6.19 34.99
CA ARG A 181 -21.09 5.39 35.65
C ARG A 181 -20.59 4.32 34.68
N PRO A 182 -19.31 4.37 34.24
CA PRO A 182 -18.77 3.38 33.31
C PRO A 182 -18.91 1.95 33.85
N LEU A 183 -19.18 1.01 32.95
CA LEU A 183 -19.22 -0.42 33.22
C LEU A 183 -18.15 -1.13 32.40
N ASP A 184 -17.43 -2.03 33.05
CA ASP A 184 -16.48 -2.92 32.36
C ASP A 184 -17.25 -3.97 31.55
N PHE A 185 -16.70 -4.36 30.40
CA PHE A 185 -17.18 -5.52 29.67
C PHE A 185 -16.71 -6.81 30.36
N ASP A 186 -17.63 -7.77 30.52
CA ASP A 186 -17.31 -9.12 30.96
C ASP A 186 -16.58 -9.90 29.85
N ARG A 187 -17.00 -9.69 28.60
CA ARG A 187 -16.37 -10.30 27.42
C ARG A 187 -16.52 -9.45 26.17
N GLY A 188 -15.46 -9.34 25.38
CA GLY A 188 -15.47 -8.77 24.04
C GLY A 188 -14.84 -9.74 23.04
N VAL A 189 -15.53 -10.02 21.93
CA VAL A 189 -14.96 -10.76 20.80
C VAL A 189 -15.06 -9.87 19.57
N VAL A 190 -13.93 -9.60 18.92
CA VAL A 190 -13.84 -8.72 17.76
C VAL A 190 -13.18 -9.48 16.61
N ARG A 191 -13.77 -9.40 15.43
CA ARG A 191 -13.27 -10.02 14.20
C ARG A 191 -13.27 -8.98 13.08
N ALA A 192 -12.13 -8.86 12.41
CA ALA A 192 -11.98 -8.05 11.21
C ALA A 192 -11.38 -8.92 10.08
N ASP A 193 -12.13 -9.10 8.99
CA ASP A 193 -11.64 -9.75 7.77
C ASP A 193 -11.29 -8.71 6.72
N LEU A 194 -10.00 -8.60 6.37
CA LEU A 194 -9.44 -7.58 5.49
C LEU A 194 -9.01 -8.22 4.16
N ARG A 195 -9.76 -7.97 3.09
CA ARG A 195 -9.48 -8.49 1.75
C ARG A 195 -8.95 -7.40 0.85
N PHE A 196 -7.70 -7.53 0.41
CA PHE A 196 -7.04 -6.50 -0.38
C PHE A 196 -7.40 -6.58 -1.86
N VAL A 197 -7.59 -5.41 -2.46
CA VAL A 197 -7.86 -5.23 -3.87
C VAL A 197 -6.70 -4.46 -4.51
N GLU A 198 -6.18 -5.00 -5.61
CA GLU A 198 -5.18 -4.36 -6.47
C GLU A 198 -5.87 -3.74 -7.69
N PRO A 199 -6.21 -2.45 -7.65
CA PRO A 199 -6.80 -1.79 -8.80
C PRO A 199 -5.80 -1.71 -9.96
N ALA A 200 -6.32 -1.85 -11.19
CA ALA A 200 -5.56 -1.64 -12.41
C ALA A 200 -5.06 -0.18 -12.53
N GLY A 201 -4.07 0.04 -13.39
CA GLY A 201 -3.56 1.38 -13.73
C GLY A 201 -2.40 1.88 -12.86
N GLY A 202 -2.14 1.23 -11.72
CA GLY A 202 -1.09 1.63 -10.78
C GLY A 202 -1.58 2.51 -9.62
N ARG A 203 -2.87 2.38 -9.28
CA ARG A 203 -3.49 3.06 -8.13
C ARG A 203 -3.11 2.40 -6.81
N GLY A 204 -3.31 3.11 -5.71
CA GLY A 204 -3.10 2.60 -4.36
C GLY A 204 -4.01 1.39 -4.07
N THR A 205 -3.49 0.40 -3.35
CA THR A 205 -4.30 -0.76 -2.97
C THR A 205 -5.18 -0.40 -1.77
N TYR A 206 -6.40 -0.91 -1.73
CA TYR A 206 -7.32 -0.78 -0.58
C TYR A 206 -7.74 -2.17 -0.13
N TYR A 207 -8.48 -2.25 0.98
CA TYR A 207 -9.16 -3.46 1.38
C TYR A 207 -10.65 -3.23 1.54
N THR A 208 -11.42 -4.27 1.24
CA THR A 208 -12.79 -4.41 1.73
C THR A 208 -12.74 -5.16 3.04
N ALA A 209 -13.33 -4.58 4.08
CA ALA A 209 -13.32 -5.12 5.43
C ALA A 209 -14.71 -5.54 5.86
N ALA A 210 -14.82 -6.72 6.49
CA ALA A 210 -15.99 -7.13 7.25
C ALA A 210 -15.64 -7.09 8.74
N PHE A 211 -16.33 -6.24 9.49
CA PHE A 211 -16.20 -6.12 10.93
C PHE A 211 -17.36 -6.81 11.62
N GLN A 212 -17.06 -7.60 12.64
CA GLN A 212 -18.04 -8.24 13.51
C GLN A 212 -17.52 -8.19 14.94
N ALA A 213 -18.35 -7.78 15.87
CA ALA A 213 -18.02 -7.80 17.28
C ALA A 213 -19.20 -8.24 18.14
N SER A 214 -18.90 -8.92 19.25
CA SER A 214 -19.86 -9.21 20.31
C SER A 214 -19.31 -8.75 21.65
N TYR A 215 -20.15 -8.07 22.41
CA TYR A 215 -19.83 -7.52 23.73
C TYR A 215 -20.85 -7.99 24.74
N ARG A 216 -20.37 -8.39 25.91
CA ARG A 216 -21.20 -8.74 27.06
C ARG A 216 -20.84 -7.88 28.25
N PHE A 217 -21.84 -7.31 28.88
CA PHE A 217 -21.71 -6.59 30.14
C PHE A 217 -22.92 -6.88 31.02
N ARG A 218 -22.84 -6.54 32.31
CA ARG A 218 -23.88 -6.86 33.29
C ARG A 218 -24.25 -5.66 34.14
N ASN A 219 -25.50 -5.64 34.60
CA ASN A 219 -25.93 -4.74 35.66
C ASN A 219 -25.31 -5.21 36.99
N PRO A 220 -24.41 -4.43 37.62
CA PRO A 220 -23.78 -4.84 38.89
C PRO A 220 -24.70 -4.63 40.10
N LEU A 221 -25.84 -3.93 39.93
CA LEU A 221 -26.75 -3.63 41.02
C LEU A 221 -27.67 -4.81 41.34
N SER A 222 -28.12 -4.86 42.60
CA SER A 222 -29.16 -5.77 43.08
C SER A 222 -30.58 -5.31 42.71
N THR A 223 -30.71 -4.22 41.95
CA THR A 223 -31.96 -3.62 41.50
C THR A 223 -31.95 -3.41 39.97
N PRO A 224 -33.12 -3.38 39.31
CA PRO A 224 -33.19 -3.04 37.89
C PRO A 224 -32.64 -1.62 37.63
N ALA A 225 -31.90 -1.46 36.54
CA ALA A 225 -31.33 -0.17 36.17
C ALA A 225 -31.23 0.03 34.67
N THR A 226 -31.24 1.29 34.23
CA THR A 226 -31.09 1.64 32.82
C THR A 226 -29.61 1.63 32.46
N LEU A 227 -29.23 0.78 31.51
CA LEU A 227 -27.90 0.71 30.97
C LEU A 227 -27.85 1.37 29.60
N ARG A 228 -26.67 1.89 29.25
CA ARG A 228 -26.38 2.49 27.96
C ARG A 228 -25.18 1.82 27.34
N PHE A 229 -25.29 1.48 26.06
CA PHE A 229 -24.20 1.00 25.23
C PHE A 229 -24.00 1.98 24.08
N ALA A 230 -22.79 2.50 23.91
CA ALA A 230 -22.45 3.39 22.80
C ALA A 230 -21.37 2.76 21.94
N PHE A 231 -21.69 2.56 20.66
CA PHE A 231 -20.73 2.09 19.67
C PHE A 231 -20.25 3.26 18.80
N PRO A 232 -18.98 3.69 18.92
CA PRO A 232 -18.44 4.71 18.03
C PRO A 232 -18.25 4.12 16.64
N LEU A 233 -18.82 4.79 15.63
CA LEU A 233 -18.59 4.42 14.23
C LEU A 233 -17.10 4.62 13.89
N PRO A 234 -16.52 3.75 13.05
CA PRO A 234 -15.10 3.83 12.70
C PRO A 234 -14.75 5.15 12.01
N GLY A 235 -13.61 5.73 12.42
CA GLY A 235 -13.02 6.89 11.75
C GLY A 235 -12.11 6.46 10.61
N GLY A 236 -11.97 7.32 9.59
CA GLY A 236 -11.05 7.10 8.46
C GLY A 236 -11.47 6.00 7.47
N SER A 237 -12.52 5.24 7.77
CA SER A 237 -13.18 4.38 6.79
C SER A 237 -14.08 5.20 5.87
N GLY A 238 -14.24 4.77 4.62
CA GLY A 238 -15.26 5.31 3.72
C GLY A 238 -16.69 4.96 4.17
N THR A 239 -17.60 4.80 3.21
CA THR A 239 -18.99 4.40 3.49
C THR A 239 -19.08 3.08 4.27
N LEU A 240 -19.88 3.09 5.34
CA LEU A 240 -20.28 1.88 6.05
C LEU A 240 -21.51 1.27 5.38
N SER A 241 -21.46 -0.03 5.13
CA SER A 241 -22.53 -0.78 4.49
C SER A 241 -22.98 -1.93 5.38
N GLY A 242 -24.27 -2.23 5.37
CA GLY A 242 -24.84 -3.34 6.15
C GLY A 242 -24.61 -3.22 7.65
N PHE A 243 -24.64 -2.01 8.21
CA PHE A 243 -24.53 -1.81 9.66
C PHE A 243 -25.71 -2.46 10.36
N THR A 244 -25.43 -3.35 11.30
CA THR A 244 -26.41 -3.98 12.17
C THR A 244 -25.95 -3.90 13.62
N LEU A 245 -26.89 -3.59 14.50
CA LEU A 245 -26.71 -3.64 15.94
C LEU A 245 -27.84 -4.49 16.52
N THR A 246 -27.47 -5.59 17.19
CA THR A 246 -28.43 -6.47 17.85
C THR A 246 -28.18 -6.46 19.35
N VAL A 247 -29.25 -6.41 20.14
CA VAL A 247 -29.17 -6.48 21.60
C VAL A 247 -30.02 -7.64 22.07
N ASN A 248 -29.43 -8.56 22.82
CA ASN A 248 -30.06 -9.80 23.29
C ASN A 248 -30.76 -10.59 22.15
N GLY A 249 -30.16 -10.57 20.95
CA GLY A 249 -30.68 -11.26 19.76
C GLY A 249 -31.73 -10.48 18.97
N GLN A 250 -32.20 -9.32 19.44
CA GLN A 250 -33.13 -8.46 18.71
C GLN A 250 -32.36 -7.44 17.89
N ALA A 251 -32.59 -7.41 16.57
CA ALA A 251 -32.01 -6.41 15.69
C ALA A 251 -32.71 -5.06 15.88
N LEU A 252 -31.92 -4.00 16.07
CA LEU A 252 -32.41 -2.64 16.24
C LEU A 252 -32.35 -1.89 14.92
N SER A 253 -33.43 -1.17 14.62
CA SER A 253 -33.47 -0.27 13.47
C SER A 253 -32.79 1.07 13.82
N ALA A 254 -32.46 1.87 12.80
CA ALA A 254 -31.83 3.18 13.04
C ALA A 254 -32.70 4.12 13.89
N SER A 255 -34.03 3.97 13.85
CA SER A 255 -34.97 4.73 14.71
C SER A 255 -34.96 4.28 16.17
N ASP A 256 -34.51 3.06 16.45
CA ASP A 256 -34.42 2.53 17.83
C ASP A 256 -33.09 2.93 18.50
N LEU A 257 -32.17 3.55 17.75
CA LEU A 257 -30.84 3.92 18.21
C LEU A 257 -30.73 5.43 18.39
N LEU A 258 -30.29 5.85 19.57
CA LEU A 258 -29.93 7.25 19.82
C LEU A 258 -28.68 7.59 18.99
N SER A 259 -28.75 8.69 18.24
CA SER A 259 -27.66 9.12 17.33
C SER A 259 -27.17 8.02 16.36
N GLY A 260 -28.02 7.03 16.05
CA GLY A 260 -27.74 5.96 15.08
C GLY A 260 -26.81 4.83 15.56
N SER A 261 -26.24 4.88 16.78
CA SER A 261 -25.34 3.83 17.29
C SER A 261 -25.32 3.65 18.80
N VAL A 262 -26.24 4.29 19.52
CA VAL A 262 -26.36 4.19 20.98
C VAL A 262 -27.65 3.48 21.35
N TRP A 263 -27.54 2.47 22.21
CA TRP A 263 -28.66 1.74 22.80
C TRP A 263 -28.82 2.11 24.27
N GLU A 264 -30.06 2.30 24.71
CA GLU A 264 -30.44 2.44 26.12
C GLU A 264 -31.58 1.47 26.43
N GLY A 265 -31.52 0.83 27.60
CA GLY A 265 -32.57 -0.11 28.01
C GLY A 265 -32.50 -0.48 29.47
N GLN A 266 -33.66 -0.85 30.03
CA GLN A 266 -33.75 -1.31 31.41
C GLN A 266 -33.27 -2.76 31.51
N VAL A 267 -32.37 -3.03 32.45
CA VAL A 267 -31.77 -4.33 32.68
C VAL A 267 -32.07 -4.79 34.10
N PRO A 268 -32.57 -6.03 34.31
CA PRO A 268 -32.83 -6.57 35.64
C PRO A 268 -31.59 -6.56 36.55
N ALA A 269 -31.82 -6.72 37.85
CA ALA A 269 -30.76 -6.92 38.83
C ALA A 269 -29.86 -8.10 38.44
N GLY A 270 -28.54 -7.89 38.37
CA GLY A 270 -27.59 -8.91 37.93
C GLY A 270 -27.73 -9.37 36.46
N GLY A 271 -28.65 -8.77 35.69
CA GLY A 271 -28.91 -9.13 34.30
C GLY A 271 -27.71 -8.85 33.40
N SER A 272 -27.51 -9.69 32.38
CA SER A 272 -26.49 -9.49 31.34
C SER A 272 -27.13 -8.93 30.07
N VAL A 273 -26.35 -8.16 29.32
CA VAL A 273 -26.69 -7.67 27.98
C VAL A 273 -25.65 -8.18 27.00
N ASP A 274 -26.11 -8.84 25.94
CA ASP A 274 -25.28 -9.27 24.82
C ASP A 274 -25.56 -8.37 23.63
N VAL A 275 -24.54 -7.62 23.20
CA VAL A 275 -24.62 -6.73 22.02
C VAL A 275 -23.77 -7.30 20.91
N GLN A 276 -24.32 -7.37 19.69
CA GLN A 276 -23.56 -7.71 18.50
C GLN A 276 -23.60 -6.56 17.51
N VAL A 277 -22.45 -6.26 16.91
CA VAL A 277 -22.30 -5.21 15.92
C VAL A 277 -21.62 -5.80 14.70
N ALA A 278 -22.18 -5.57 13.51
CA ALA A 278 -21.54 -5.93 12.26
C ALA A 278 -21.67 -4.82 11.23
N TYR A 279 -20.64 -4.64 10.40
CA TYR A 279 -20.68 -3.75 9.26
C TYR A 279 -19.57 -4.10 8.27
N ALA A 280 -19.72 -3.67 7.02
CA ALA A 280 -18.67 -3.72 6.02
C ALA A 280 -18.22 -2.30 5.66
N HIS A 281 -16.92 -2.13 5.41
CA HIS A 281 -16.34 -0.84 5.05
C HIS A 281 -15.15 -1.00 4.10
N GLN A 282 -14.70 0.11 3.53
CA GLN A 282 -13.45 0.18 2.78
C GLN A 282 -12.43 1.03 3.54
N GLY A 283 -11.18 0.57 3.56
CA GLY A 283 -10.06 1.27 4.17
C GLY A 283 -8.76 1.00 3.44
N SER A 284 -7.69 1.69 3.84
CA SER A 284 -6.36 1.52 3.24
C SER A 284 -5.26 1.66 4.28
N ARG A 285 -4.08 1.12 3.95
CA ARG A 285 -2.80 1.23 4.69
C ARG A 285 -2.76 0.61 6.09
N ALA A 286 -3.74 0.85 6.96
CA ALA A 286 -3.74 0.36 8.33
C ALA A 286 -5.17 0.17 8.85
N TRP A 287 -5.30 -0.76 9.80
CA TRP A 287 -6.51 -0.97 10.58
C TRP A 287 -6.11 -1.03 12.06
N SER A 288 -6.87 -0.36 12.91
CA SER A 288 -6.63 -0.38 14.36
C SER A 288 -7.92 -0.48 15.15
N TYR A 289 -7.85 -1.20 16.27
CA TYR A 289 -8.85 -1.22 17.32
C TYR A 289 -8.29 -0.49 18.54
N GLN A 290 -8.81 0.70 18.79
CA GLN A 290 -8.39 1.57 19.88
C GLN A 290 -9.09 1.19 21.18
N LEU A 291 -8.28 0.89 22.18
CA LEU A 291 -8.73 0.63 23.54
C LEU A 291 -8.70 1.96 24.30
N SER A 292 -9.70 2.23 25.13
CA SER A 292 -9.70 3.40 25.99
C SER A 292 -8.46 3.36 26.90
N ARG A 293 -7.86 4.52 27.18
CA ARG A 293 -6.59 4.57 27.91
C ARG A 293 -6.72 3.95 29.31
N ARG A 294 -5.92 2.90 29.57
CA ARG A 294 -5.80 2.22 30.88
C ARG A 294 -7.11 1.58 31.37
N GLU A 295 -7.90 1.05 30.45
CA GLU A 295 -9.09 0.29 30.79
C GLU A 295 -8.71 -1.11 31.33
N ALA A 296 -9.45 -1.58 32.33
CA ALA A 296 -9.31 -2.95 32.84
C ALA A 296 -10.09 -3.90 31.92
N ILE A 297 -9.38 -4.83 31.29
CA ILE A 297 -9.93 -5.77 30.33
C ILE A 297 -10.08 -7.13 31.00
N ARG A 298 -11.32 -7.60 31.17
CA ARG A 298 -11.59 -8.94 31.75
C ARG A 298 -11.31 -10.07 30.78
N ASP A 299 -11.95 -10.05 29.61
CA ASP A 299 -11.79 -11.05 28.55
C ASP A 299 -12.03 -10.41 27.17
N LEU A 300 -10.95 -10.13 26.44
CA LEU A 300 -10.99 -9.57 25.09
C LEU A 300 -10.27 -10.49 24.12
N ASP A 301 -10.96 -10.87 23.05
CA ASP A 301 -10.43 -11.68 21.96
C ASP A 301 -10.58 -10.92 20.64
N VAL A 302 -9.48 -10.36 20.13
CA VAL A 302 -9.45 -9.68 18.83
C VAL A 302 -8.79 -10.59 17.82
N THR A 303 -9.46 -10.84 16.71
CA THR A 303 -8.92 -11.60 15.57
C THR A 303 -8.96 -10.74 14.32
N VAL A 304 -7.81 -10.61 13.66
CA VAL A 304 -7.70 -9.94 12.36
C VAL A 304 -7.22 -10.97 11.33
N THR A 305 -8.01 -11.17 10.28
CA THR A 305 -7.60 -11.93 9.10
C THR A 305 -7.28 -10.96 7.97
N ALA A 306 -6.15 -11.17 7.30
CA ALA A 306 -5.77 -10.39 6.14
C ALA A 306 -5.13 -11.29 5.09
N ASP A 307 -5.46 -11.12 3.82
CA ASP A 307 -4.84 -11.86 2.70
C ASP A 307 -3.42 -11.38 2.35
N ARG A 308 -2.87 -10.46 3.16
CA ARG A 308 -1.54 -9.87 3.02
C ARG A 308 -0.75 -9.85 4.33
N PRO A 309 0.60 -9.84 4.25
CA PRO A 309 1.43 -9.74 5.44
C PRO A 309 1.25 -8.38 6.12
N ALA A 310 0.84 -8.41 7.39
CA ALA A 310 0.77 -7.23 8.24
C ALA A 310 2.10 -6.97 8.95
N LYS A 311 2.36 -5.68 9.22
CA LYS A 311 3.33 -5.19 10.20
C LYS A 311 2.58 -4.57 11.37
N PHE A 312 3.28 -4.31 12.47
CA PHE A 312 2.69 -3.74 13.68
C PHE A 312 3.14 -2.30 13.86
N GLN A 313 2.23 -1.44 14.31
CA GLN A 313 2.56 -0.06 14.62
C GLN A 313 3.50 -0.02 15.84
N ARG A 314 4.38 0.98 15.87
CA ARG A 314 5.21 1.18 17.06
C ARG A 314 4.30 1.46 18.27
N TYR A 315 4.58 0.79 19.38
CA TYR A 315 3.81 0.88 20.63
C TYR A 315 2.38 0.30 20.59
N SER A 316 2.02 -0.47 19.56
CA SER A 316 0.82 -1.29 19.60
C SER A 316 1.06 -2.63 20.28
N LEU A 317 -0.01 -3.29 20.70
CA LEU A 317 0.04 -4.66 21.19
C LEU A 317 0.53 -5.62 20.08
N PHE A 318 1.49 -6.46 20.41
CA PHE A 318 1.87 -7.58 19.56
C PHE A 318 0.84 -8.72 19.74
N PRO A 319 0.49 -9.46 18.67
CA PRO A 319 -0.48 -10.56 18.77
C PRO A 319 0.01 -11.64 19.72
N THR A 320 -0.92 -12.19 20.51
CA THR A 320 -0.65 -13.34 21.39
C THR A 320 -0.44 -14.61 20.60
N SER A 321 -1.03 -14.72 19.41
CA SER A 321 -0.75 -15.79 18.46
C SER A 321 -0.92 -15.34 17.01
N GLN A 322 -0.20 -16.00 16.11
CA GLN A 322 -0.23 -15.69 14.68
C GLN A 322 -0.07 -16.95 13.84
N THR A 323 -0.83 -17.02 12.75
CA THR A 323 -0.68 -18.04 11.71
C THR A 323 -0.30 -17.35 10.42
N ARG A 324 0.89 -17.67 9.88
CA ARG A 324 1.36 -17.12 8.60
C ARG A 324 1.97 -18.21 7.73
N PRO A 325 1.60 -18.33 6.45
CA PRO A 325 2.29 -19.20 5.50
C PRO A 325 3.71 -18.69 5.20
N THR A 326 4.64 -19.61 4.96
CA THR A 326 6.08 -19.34 4.74
C THR A 326 6.38 -18.55 3.46
N LEU A 327 5.50 -18.62 2.46
CA LEU A 327 5.66 -18.00 1.14
C LEU A 327 4.72 -16.79 0.91
N GLY A 328 4.15 -16.25 1.99
CA GLY A 328 3.10 -15.23 1.91
C GLY A 328 1.72 -15.85 1.68
N GLY A 329 0.68 -15.09 2.01
CA GLY A 329 -0.72 -15.54 1.95
C GLY A 329 -1.52 -15.06 3.17
N PRO A 330 -2.74 -15.58 3.35
CA PRO A 330 -3.63 -15.12 4.41
C PRO A 330 -3.00 -15.35 5.79
N ALA A 331 -2.93 -14.27 6.55
CA ALA A 331 -2.44 -14.24 7.91
C ALA A 331 -3.62 -14.06 8.86
N THR A 332 -3.64 -14.87 9.91
CA THR A 332 -4.56 -14.71 11.03
C THR A 332 -3.77 -14.25 12.24
N LEU A 333 -4.14 -13.11 12.79
CA LEU A 333 -3.51 -12.47 13.94
C LEU A 333 -4.53 -12.44 15.08
N ARG A 334 -4.13 -12.88 16.27
CA ARG A 334 -5.03 -12.95 17.41
C ARG A 334 -4.41 -12.32 18.65
N TRP A 335 -5.22 -11.55 19.36
CA TRP A 335 -4.90 -10.96 20.66
C TRP A 335 -5.93 -11.48 21.68
N GLN A 336 -5.47 -12.30 22.62
CA GLN A 336 -6.29 -12.81 23.72
C GLN A 336 -5.82 -12.17 25.02
N LEU A 337 -6.57 -11.20 25.52
CA LEU A 337 -6.28 -10.47 26.74
C LEU A 337 -7.24 -10.92 27.84
N LYS A 338 -6.70 -11.49 28.92
CA LYS A 338 -7.46 -11.87 30.12
C LYS A 338 -6.93 -11.14 31.33
N ASN A 339 -7.82 -10.46 32.05
CA ASN A 339 -7.50 -9.67 33.25
C ASN A 339 -6.29 -8.74 33.04
N ALA A 340 -6.28 -8.00 31.93
CA ALA A 340 -5.17 -7.15 31.52
C ALA A 340 -5.50 -5.66 31.70
N VAL A 341 -4.50 -4.85 32.03
CA VAL A 341 -4.59 -3.38 31.99
C VAL A 341 -3.59 -2.89 30.97
N THR A 342 -4.06 -2.24 29.90
CA THR A 342 -3.20 -1.78 28.80
C THR A 342 -3.52 -0.36 28.41
N ALA A 343 -2.50 0.35 27.93
CA ALA A 343 -2.63 1.64 27.26
C ALA A 343 -2.25 1.54 25.78
N GLN A 344 -2.03 0.33 25.29
CA GLN A 344 -1.64 0.03 23.91
C GLN A 344 -2.83 -0.51 23.14
N ASP A 345 -2.99 -0.02 21.91
CA ASP A 345 -4.04 -0.44 20.99
C ASP A 345 -3.63 -1.67 20.18
N VAL A 346 -4.61 -2.31 19.54
CA VAL A 346 -4.33 -3.28 18.48
C VAL A 346 -4.23 -2.51 17.17
N ALA A 347 -3.07 -2.54 16.51
CA ALA A 347 -2.86 -1.83 15.25
C ALA A 347 -2.03 -2.66 14.28
N VAL A 348 -2.57 -2.85 13.08
CA VAL A 348 -1.90 -3.51 11.97
C VAL A 348 -1.70 -2.52 10.83
N VAL A 349 -0.50 -2.52 10.29
CA VAL A 349 -0.07 -1.66 9.19
C VAL A 349 0.37 -2.54 8.04
N PHE A 350 -0.21 -2.29 6.88
CA PHE A 350 0.11 -2.98 5.65
C PHE A 350 1.04 -2.08 4.86
N THR A 351 2.35 -2.33 4.96
CA THR A 351 3.32 -1.57 4.17
C THR A 351 3.13 -1.92 2.71
N GLN A 352 2.52 -1.02 1.97
CA GLN A 352 2.52 -1.08 0.53
C GLN A 352 3.92 -0.65 0.08
N GLY A 353 4.63 -1.52 -0.64
CA GLY A 353 5.67 -1.03 -1.54
C GLY A 353 4.98 -0.06 -2.50
N SER A 354 5.48 1.17 -2.61
CA SER A 354 4.92 2.12 -3.56
C SER A 354 4.91 1.48 -4.93
N VAL A 355 3.74 1.36 -5.59
CA VAL A 355 3.64 0.80 -6.95
C VAL A 355 4.62 1.51 -7.89
N ARG A 356 4.78 2.83 -7.70
CA ARG A 356 5.77 3.65 -8.38
C ARG A 356 7.21 3.21 -8.10
N GLU A 357 7.55 2.93 -6.85
CA GLU A 357 8.88 2.43 -6.47
C GLU A 357 9.15 1.05 -7.06
N THR A 358 8.18 0.12 -6.98
CA THR A 358 8.27 -1.21 -7.57
C THR A 358 8.49 -1.11 -9.08
N LEU A 359 7.67 -0.34 -9.80
CA LEU A 359 7.82 -0.14 -11.24
C LEU A 359 9.12 0.57 -11.61
N THR A 360 9.58 1.50 -10.79
CA THR A 360 10.90 2.13 -10.98
C THR A 360 12.01 1.07 -10.96
N LYS A 361 11.97 0.14 -9.98
CA LYS A 361 12.94 -0.96 -9.88
C LYS A 361 12.82 -1.94 -11.04
N VAL A 362 11.59 -2.33 -11.41
CA VAL A 362 11.32 -3.22 -12.55
C VAL A 362 11.85 -2.62 -13.85
N HIS A 363 11.51 -1.36 -14.18
CA HIS A 363 11.97 -0.71 -15.41
C HIS A 363 13.48 -0.46 -15.44
N LEU A 364 14.10 -0.17 -14.30
CA LEU A 364 15.57 -0.14 -14.19
C LEU A 364 16.17 -1.52 -14.50
N ALA A 365 15.58 -2.57 -13.92
CA ALA A 365 16.01 -3.95 -14.16
C ALA A 365 15.79 -4.39 -15.62
N GLN A 366 14.74 -3.93 -16.31
CA GLN A 366 14.53 -4.20 -17.74
C GLN A 366 15.68 -3.64 -18.60
N GLY A 367 16.13 -2.41 -18.32
CA GLY A 367 17.31 -1.83 -18.99
C GLY A 367 18.58 -2.65 -18.74
N LEU A 368 18.81 -3.03 -17.49
CA LEU A 368 19.93 -3.90 -17.11
C LEU A 368 19.83 -5.29 -17.76
N ALA A 369 18.63 -5.86 -17.87
CA ALA A 369 18.39 -7.14 -18.51
C ALA A 369 18.77 -7.13 -19.99
N VAL A 370 18.47 -6.06 -20.72
CA VAL A 370 18.89 -5.92 -22.13
C VAL A 370 20.41 -5.79 -22.24
N VAL A 371 21.05 -5.00 -21.36
CA VAL A 371 22.53 -4.91 -21.33
C VAL A 371 23.15 -6.27 -21.00
N LEU A 372 22.64 -6.97 -19.99
CA LEU A 372 23.10 -8.31 -19.64
C LEU A 372 22.90 -9.28 -20.80
N ALA A 373 21.75 -9.27 -21.46
CA ALA A 373 21.51 -10.10 -22.65
C ALA A 373 22.54 -9.81 -23.75
N SER A 374 22.92 -8.55 -23.96
CA SER A 374 23.94 -8.16 -24.95
C SER A 374 25.34 -8.71 -24.65
N LEU A 375 25.63 -9.07 -23.39
CA LEU A 375 26.90 -9.67 -22.97
C LEU A 375 26.82 -11.19 -22.91
N LEU A 376 25.74 -11.71 -22.32
CA LEU A 376 25.57 -13.13 -22.02
C LEU A 376 25.26 -13.96 -23.26
N ILE A 377 24.51 -13.42 -24.22
CA ILE A 377 24.20 -14.12 -25.48
C ILE A 377 25.47 -14.33 -26.33
N PRO A 378 26.31 -13.32 -26.58
CA PRO A 378 27.59 -13.53 -27.25
C PRO A 378 28.53 -14.45 -26.48
N LEU A 379 28.62 -14.30 -25.16
CA LEU A 379 29.46 -15.18 -24.33
C LEU A 379 29.00 -16.65 -24.43
N TRP A 380 27.69 -16.89 -24.42
CA TRP A 380 27.13 -18.21 -24.67
C TRP A 380 27.49 -18.73 -26.07
N ALA A 381 27.37 -17.88 -27.09
CA ALA A 381 27.69 -18.26 -28.46
C ALA A 381 29.18 -18.62 -28.63
N VAL A 382 30.09 -17.86 -27.99
CA VAL A 382 31.53 -18.14 -27.99
C VAL A 382 31.84 -19.45 -27.26
N THR A 383 31.31 -19.65 -26.04
CA THR A 383 31.58 -20.85 -25.24
C THR A 383 31.00 -22.13 -25.88
N ARG A 384 29.89 -22.02 -26.61
CA ARG A 384 29.23 -23.15 -27.30
C ARG A 384 29.55 -23.26 -28.78
N ARG A 385 30.43 -22.40 -29.31
CA ARG A 385 30.85 -22.30 -30.71
C ARG A 385 29.64 -22.25 -31.67
N THR A 386 28.66 -21.41 -31.36
CA THR A 386 27.49 -21.21 -32.22
C THR A 386 27.67 -19.98 -33.10
N PRO A 387 27.25 -20.03 -34.37
CA PRO A 387 27.28 -18.85 -35.22
C PRO A 387 26.24 -17.85 -34.70
N LEU A 388 26.70 -16.67 -34.30
CA LEU A 388 25.84 -15.54 -33.92
C LEU A 388 26.10 -14.39 -34.87
N SER A 389 25.09 -14.01 -35.65
CA SER A 389 25.16 -12.81 -36.47
C SER A 389 24.95 -11.58 -35.58
N PRO A 390 25.71 -10.48 -35.77
CA PRO A 390 25.46 -9.24 -35.05
C PRO A 390 24.02 -8.73 -35.22
N LEU A 391 23.45 -8.92 -36.42
CA LEU A 391 22.09 -8.48 -36.74
C LEU A 391 21.02 -9.28 -35.97
N THR A 392 21.19 -10.59 -35.83
CA THR A 392 20.24 -11.41 -35.07
C THR A 392 20.32 -11.11 -33.57
N LEU A 393 21.52 -10.80 -33.07
CA LEU A 393 21.70 -10.28 -31.70
C LEU A 393 20.96 -8.95 -31.52
N GLY A 394 21.22 -7.95 -32.37
CA GLY A 394 20.59 -6.64 -32.28
C GLY A 394 19.06 -6.72 -32.37
N GLY A 395 18.53 -7.53 -33.28
CA GLY A 395 17.10 -7.78 -33.41
C GLY A 395 16.51 -8.46 -32.16
N ALA A 396 17.22 -9.42 -31.56
CA ALA A 396 16.77 -10.10 -30.36
C ALA A 396 16.71 -9.15 -29.14
N LEU A 397 17.71 -8.28 -28.99
CA LEU A 397 17.73 -7.24 -27.95
C LEU A 397 16.56 -6.27 -28.12
N LEU A 398 16.25 -5.88 -29.36
CA LEU A 398 15.09 -5.05 -29.68
C LEU A 398 13.79 -5.78 -29.37
N GLY A 399 13.66 -7.06 -29.74
CA GLY A 399 12.48 -7.88 -29.43
C GLY A 399 12.23 -8.01 -27.92
N LEU A 400 13.29 -8.18 -27.13
CA LEU A 400 13.20 -8.21 -25.67
C LEU A 400 12.72 -6.85 -25.11
N ALA A 401 13.30 -5.76 -25.60
CA ALA A 401 12.89 -4.41 -25.19
C ALA A 401 11.44 -4.09 -25.57
N LEU A 402 10.98 -4.52 -26.75
CA LEU A 402 9.58 -4.36 -27.18
C LEU A 402 8.63 -5.09 -26.23
N GLY A 403 8.95 -6.33 -25.85
CA GLY A 403 8.16 -7.08 -24.85
C GLY A 403 8.07 -6.35 -23.50
N PHE A 404 9.20 -5.86 -22.98
CA PHE A 404 9.22 -5.06 -21.76
C PHE A 404 8.43 -3.75 -21.88
N THR A 405 8.50 -3.06 -23.03
CA THR A 405 7.67 -1.86 -23.25
C THR A 405 6.19 -2.17 -23.29
N LEU A 406 5.80 -3.30 -23.89
CA LEU A 406 4.42 -3.76 -23.85
C LEU A 406 3.99 -4.06 -22.42
N GLY A 407 4.84 -4.70 -21.60
CA GLY A 407 4.58 -4.92 -20.18
C GLY A 407 4.25 -3.61 -19.46
N GLY A 408 5.10 -2.60 -19.62
CA GLY A 408 4.88 -1.26 -19.07
C GLY A 408 3.58 -0.61 -19.55
N VAL A 409 3.19 -0.77 -20.82
CA VAL A 409 1.90 -0.29 -21.34
C VAL A 409 0.72 -1.06 -20.75
N LEU A 410 0.82 -2.40 -20.67
CA LEU A 410 -0.22 -3.27 -20.13
C LEU A 410 -0.55 -2.98 -18.67
N THR A 411 0.38 -2.40 -17.89
CA THR A 411 0.08 -1.94 -16.52
C THR A 411 -1.02 -0.88 -16.45
N ALA A 412 -1.40 -0.25 -17.57
CA ALA A 412 -2.56 0.63 -17.63
C ALA A 412 -3.90 -0.12 -17.56
N TYR A 413 -3.92 -1.38 -17.98
CA TYR A 413 -5.13 -2.17 -18.21
C TYR A 413 -5.22 -3.41 -17.33
N LEU A 414 -4.08 -3.95 -16.91
CA LEU A 414 -3.96 -5.16 -16.10
C LEU A 414 -3.29 -4.86 -14.75
N PRO A 415 -3.51 -5.72 -13.74
CA PRO A 415 -2.69 -5.71 -12.52
C PRO A 415 -1.20 -5.86 -12.85
N LEU A 416 -0.34 -5.38 -11.95
CA LEU A 416 1.09 -5.26 -12.19
C LEU A 416 1.75 -6.61 -12.56
N LEU A 417 1.44 -7.66 -11.80
CA LEU A 417 2.05 -8.99 -11.98
C LEU A 417 1.75 -9.59 -13.37
N PRO A 418 0.47 -9.75 -13.81
CA PRO A 418 0.19 -10.29 -15.13
C PRO A 418 0.71 -9.41 -16.27
N ALA A 419 0.70 -8.07 -16.13
CA ALA A 419 1.21 -7.16 -17.16
C ALA A 419 2.71 -7.39 -17.44
N GLU A 420 3.53 -7.40 -16.40
CA GLU A 420 4.98 -7.55 -16.51
C GLU A 420 5.39 -8.97 -16.91
N VAL A 421 4.69 -10.01 -16.44
CA VAL A 421 4.90 -11.40 -16.85
C VAL A 421 4.62 -11.57 -18.35
N LEU A 422 3.49 -11.06 -18.84
CA LEU A 422 3.15 -11.13 -20.27
C LEU A 422 4.16 -10.38 -21.14
N GLY A 423 4.57 -9.18 -20.72
CA GLY A 423 5.60 -8.41 -21.42
C GLY A 423 6.94 -9.14 -21.49
N SER A 424 7.38 -9.71 -20.37
CA SER A 424 8.64 -10.47 -20.29
C SER A 424 8.62 -11.74 -21.14
N LEU A 425 7.50 -12.49 -21.12
CA LEU A 425 7.31 -13.68 -21.94
C LEU A 425 7.30 -13.36 -23.42
N LEU A 426 6.55 -12.32 -23.83
CA LEU A 426 6.51 -11.92 -25.24
C LEU A 426 7.89 -11.47 -25.72
N GLY A 427 8.61 -10.70 -24.91
CA GLY A 427 9.98 -10.28 -25.22
C GLY A 427 10.93 -11.46 -25.39
N ALA A 428 10.86 -12.45 -24.50
CA ALA A 428 11.63 -13.69 -24.60
C ALA A 428 11.28 -14.49 -25.85
N VAL A 429 10.00 -14.62 -26.19
CA VAL A 429 9.54 -15.34 -27.40
C VAL A 429 10.02 -14.63 -28.66
N LEU A 430 9.87 -13.31 -28.76
CA LEU A 430 10.34 -12.53 -29.91
C LEU A 430 11.85 -12.66 -30.09
N ALA A 431 12.62 -12.48 -29.01
CA ALA A 431 14.06 -12.65 -29.04
C ALA A 431 14.48 -14.08 -29.43
N TRP A 432 13.79 -15.10 -28.91
CA TRP A 432 14.05 -16.50 -29.25
C TRP A 432 13.80 -16.80 -30.72
N VAL A 433 12.69 -16.31 -31.29
CA VAL A 433 12.36 -16.47 -32.71
C VAL A 433 13.42 -15.80 -33.59
N ILE A 434 13.85 -14.57 -33.25
CA ILE A 434 14.85 -13.82 -34.03
C ILE A 434 16.23 -14.50 -33.98
N LEU A 435 16.58 -15.16 -32.87
CA LEU A 435 17.82 -15.93 -32.74
C LEU A 435 17.80 -17.28 -33.47
N GLY A 436 16.76 -17.60 -34.24
CA GLY A 436 16.64 -18.83 -35.02
C GLY A 436 15.70 -19.89 -34.43
N GLY A 437 15.12 -19.62 -33.25
CA GLY A 437 14.06 -20.43 -32.65
C GLY A 437 14.44 -21.91 -32.44
N PRO A 438 13.52 -22.86 -32.69
CA PRO A 438 13.77 -24.30 -32.51
C PRO A 438 14.63 -24.90 -33.63
N ARG A 439 14.81 -24.20 -34.76
CA ARG A 439 15.60 -24.68 -35.91
C ARG A 439 17.09 -24.68 -35.63
N GLN A 440 17.53 -23.92 -34.62
CA GLN A 440 18.93 -23.85 -34.21
C GLN A 440 19.11 -24.60 -32.90
N ALA A 441 19.71 -25.80 -32.95
CA ALA A 441 19.83 -26.72 -31.81
C ALA A 441 20.62 -26.18 -30.59
N ARG A 442 21.21 -24.98 -30.69
CA ARG A 442 22.02 -24.35 -29.64
C ARG A 442 21.66 -22.88 -29.39
N THR A 443 20.40 -22.51 -29.62
CA THR A 443 19.89 -21.16 -29.30
C THR A 443 20.14 -20.85 -27.81
N PRO A 444 20.59 -19.63 -27.46
CA PRO A 444 20.89 -19.22 -26.08
C PRO A 444 19.61 -18.98 -25.26
N LEU A 445 18.74 -19.98 -25.17
CA LEU A 445 17.43 -19.89 -24.52
C LEU A 445 17.55 -19.61 -23.02
N LEU A 446 18.46 -20.29 -22.33
CA LEU A 446 18.62 -20.14 -20.87
C LEU A 446 19.07 -18.73 -20.45
N PRO A 447 20.16 -18.14 -21.00
CA PRO A 447 20.53 -16.77 -20.66
C PRO A 447 19.45 -15.77 -21.07
N LEU A 448 18.73 -16.02 -22.17
CA LEU A 448 17.60 -15.19 -22.59
C LEU A 448 16.44 -15.24 -21.57
N LEU A 449 16.00 -16.42 -21.16
CA LEU A 449 14.94 -16.59 -20.17
C LEU A 449 15.33 -15.98 -18.82
N ALA A 450 16.60 -16.12 -18.41
CA ALA A 450 17.10 -15.50 -17.20
C ALA A 450 17.09 -13.96 -17.28
N CYS A 451 17.50 -13.38 -18.41
CA CYS A 451 17.40 -11.93 -18.62
C CYS A 451 15.94 -11.46 -18.66
N ALA A 452 15.04 -12.22 -19.30
CA ALA A 452 13.61 -11.91 -19.32
C ALA A 452 12.97 -12.01 -17.93
N ALA A 453 13.41 -12.95 -17.09
CA ALA A 453 12.90 -13.12 -15.73
C ALA A 453 13.47 -12.12 -14.72
N LEU A 454 14.62 -11.49 -15.01
CA LEU A 454 15.31 -10.57 -14.10
C LEU A 454 14.40 -9.46 -13.55
N PRO A 455 13.59 -8.74 -14.36
CA PRO A 455 12.72 -7.68 -13.83
C PRO A 455 11.62 -8.22 -12.90
N LEU A 456 11.17 -9.47 -13.12
CA LEU A 456 10.11 -10.11 -12.33
C LEU A 456 10.54 -10.37 -10.89
N ALA A 457 11.86 -10.48 -10.62
CA ALA A 457 12.36 -10.63 -9.26
C ALA A 457 11.89 -9.49 -8.33
N PHE A 458 11.78 -8.27 -8.87
CA PHE A 458 11.36 -7.08 -8.12
C PHE A 458 9.86 -7.00 -7.85
N LEU A 459 9.05 -7.88 -8.47
CA LEU A 459 7.63 -8.01 -8.16
C LEU A 459 7.39 -8.80 -6.86
N THR A 460 8.39 -9.57 -6.41
CA THR A 460 8.29 -10.33 -5.18
C THR A 460 8.65 -9.46 -3.98
N GLY A 461 7.65 -9.09 -3.18
CA GLY A 461 7.86 -8.30 -1.97
C GLY A 461 8.80 -9.02 -1.00
N GLY A 462 9.99 -8.44 -0.77
CA GLY A 462 10.97 -8.95 0.21
C GLY A 462 11.88 -10.10 -0.26
N HIS A 463 11.68 -10.66 -1.46
CA HIS A 463 12.43 -11.84 -1.93
C HIS A 463 13.34 -11.58 -3.14
N ALA A 464 13.32 -10.35 -3.69
CA ALA A 464 14.09 -9.99 -4.87
C ALA A 464 15.58 -10.35 -4.76
N GLY A 465 16.21 -10.12 -3.60
CA GLY A 465 17.62 -10.45 -3.36
C GLY A 465 17.92 -11.95 -3.52
N LEU A 466 17.07 -12.82 -2.96
CA LEU A 466 17.20 -14.26 -3.09
C LEU A 466 17.00 -14.72 -4.54
N ILE A 467 16.00 -14.19 -5.23
CA ILE A 467 15.73 -14.57 -6.62
C ILE A 467 16.89 -14.16 -7.52
N LEU A 468 17.44 -12.95 -7.33
CA LEU A 468 18.58 -12.46 -8.09
C LEU A 468 19.84 -13.31 -7.84
N THR A 469 20.12 -13.72 -6.60
CA THR A 469 21.28 -14.58 -6.31
C THR A 469 21.13 -15.97 -6.92
N VAL A 470 19.94 -16.58 -6.82
CA VAL A 470 19.66 -17.88 -7.46
C VAL A 470 19.79 -17.79 -8.97
N LEU A 471 19.26 -16.73 -9.59
CA LEU A 471 19.34 -16.48 -11.03
C LEU A 471 20.79 -16.26 -11.49
N ALA A 472 21.58 -15.49 -10.74
CA ALA A 472 23.00 -15.29 -11.00
C ALA A 472 23.80 -16.59 -10.87
N ALA A 473 23.56 -17.38 -9.82
CA ALA A 473 24.24 -18.64 -9.58
C ALA A 473 23.92 -19.68 -10.69
N THR A 474 22.65 -19.81 -11.08
CA THR A 474 22.26 -20.68 -12.20
C THR A 474 22.89 -20.23 -13.51
N LEU A 475 22.92 -18.92 -13.78
CA LEU A 475 23.51 -18.40 -15.00
C LEU A 475 25.03 -18.64 -15.04
N LEU A 476 25.73 -18.47 -13.91
CA LEU A 476 27.15 -18.76 -13.80
C LEU A 476 27.46 -20.25 -14.01
N LEU A 477 26.70 -21.16 -13.37
CA LEU A 477 26.83 -22.61 -13.55
C LEU A 477 26.65 -23.03 -15.01
N LEU A 478 25.74 -22.37 -15.73
CA LEU A 478 25.44 -22.68 -17.14
C LEU A 478 26.48 -22.16 -18.12
N LEU A 479 27.17 -21.07 -17.78
CA LEU A 479 28.26 -20.48 -18.55
C LEU A 479 29.60 -21.18 -18.34
N LEU A 480 29.78 -21.88 -17.21
CA LEU A 480 30.98 -22.67 -17.00
C LEU A 480 31.13 -23.69 -18.15
N PRO A 481 32.30 -23.74 -18.82
CA PRO A 481 32.56 -24.79 -19.79
C PRO A 481 32.36 -26.13 -19.08
N ARG A 482 31.61 -27.07 -19.67
CA ARG A 482 31.41 -28.41 -19.09
C ARG A 482 32.80 -28.96 -18.77
N ALA A 483 33.13 -28.93 -17.49
CA ALA A 483 34.39 -29.36 -16.95
C ALA A 483 34.58 -30.81 -17.38
N ARG A 484 35.62 -31.08 -18.20
CA ARG A 484 36.10 -32.43 -18.52
C ARG A 484 36.62 -33.20 -17.28
N TRP A 485 36.39 -32.69 -16.08
CA TRP A 485 36.92 -33.15 -14.80
C TRP A 485 36.18 -34.37 -14.21
N LEU A 486 35.21 -34.95 -14.92
CA LEU A 486 34.56 -36.22 -14.58
C LEU A 486 34.83 -37.34 -15.59
N ALA A 487 35.90 -37.23 -16.40
CA ALA A 487 36.43 -38.41 -17.05
C ALA A 487 37.20 -39.20 -15.98
N PRO A 488 36.78 -40.42 -15.58
CA PRO A 488 37.65 -41.27 -14.78
C PRO A 488 38.95 -41.46 -15.56
N ALA A 489 40.09 -41.27 -14.90
CA ALA A 489 41.37 -41.67 -15.45
C ALA A 489 41.29 -43.17 -15.74
N THR A 490 41.13 -43.54 -17.00
CA THR A 490 41.31 -44.92 -17.45
C THR A 490 42.79 -45.23 -17.29
N ALA A 491 43.10 -45.99 -16.23
CA ALA A 491 44.38 -46.67 -16.04
C ALA A 491 44.48 -47.86 -17.01
#